data_AF-A0A7S0WBQ1-F1
#
_entry.id   AF-A0A7S0WBQ1-F1
#
_cell.length_a   1.000
_cell.length_b   1.000
_cell.length_c   1.000
_cell.angle_alpha   90.00
_cell.angle_beta   90.00
_cell.angle_gamma   90.00
#
_symmetry.space_group_name_H-M   'P 1'
#
loop_
_entity.id
_entity.type
_entity.pdbx_description
1 polymer ?
#
loop_
_entity_poly.entity_id
_entity_poly.type
_entity_poly.pdbx_seq_one_letter_code
_entity_poly.pdbx_strand_id
1 'polypeptide(L)'
;WEEDVVDAINPNGAIGADVPEPEDNVFLLVQPQNIVGYALLPYIEEMEAVAGDRPMIMLNPKLDDIQSAGNVMSIRGRAERMESVARWRECYHFRLLYRKPYFHPIYGALRFAYYENEWEVYKRTGRGEGDVPDPEKYRLIATHDVEPTPDILTKAIWG
;
A
#
# COMPACT_ATOMS: atom_id res chain seq x y z
N TRP A 1 -3.74 1.38 25.32
CA TRP A 1 -2.74 2.29 24.76
C TRP A 1 -2.31 3.18 25.90
N GLU A 2 -1.00 3.32 26.12
CA GLU A 2 -0.51 4.27 27.11
C GLU A 2 -0.94 5.69 26.66
N GLU A 3 -1.31 6.55 27.61
CA GLU A 3 -1.89 7.88 27.36
C GLU A 3 -0.94 8.80 26.57
N ASP A 4 0.35 8.52 26.60
CA ASP A 4 1.44 9.30 25.99
C ASP A 4 1.64 9.05 24.48
N VAL A 5 1.13 7.95 23.93
CA VAL A 5 1.31 7.63 22.51
C VAL A 5 0.61 8.64 21.60
N VAL A 6 -0.54 9.15 22.01
CA VAL A 6 -1.29 10.15 21.21
C VAL A 6 -0.51 11.46 21.13
N ASP A 7 0.13 11.87 22.23
CA ASP A 7 0.92 13.09 22.32
C ASP A 7 2.24 12.99 21.54
N ALA A 8 2.71 11.76 21.25
CA ALA A 8 3.87 11.50 20.41
C ALA A 8 3.57 11.56 18.89
N ILE A 9 2.30 11.65 18.48
CA ILE A 9 1.92 11.74 17.06
C ILE A 9 1.84 13.21 16.67
N ASN A 10 2.74 13.65 15.80
CA ASN A 10 2.60 14.93 15.08
C ASN A 10 1.64 14.74 13.88
N PRO A 11 0.43 15.33 13.89
CA PRO A 11 -0.57 15.10 12.84
C PRO A 11 -0.37 16.01 11.61
N ASN A 12 0.81 16.63 11.46
CA ASN A 12 1.10 17.48 10.30
C ASN A 12 0.92 16.70 8.99
N GLY A 13 0.01 17.18 8.14
CA GLY A 13 -0.31 16.54 6.85
C GLY A 13 0.55 17.03 5.68
N ALA A 14 1.54 17.89 5.94
CA ALA A 14 2.44 18.38 4.90
C ALA A 14 3.51 17.34 4.54
N ILE A 15 4.08 17.48 3.34
CA ILE A 15 5.22 16.70 2.84
C ILE A 15 6.21 17.68 2.24
N GLY A 16 7.47 17.62 2.67
CA GLY A 16 8.54 18.52 2.24
C GLY A 16 9.73 18.51 3.20
N ALA A 17 10.82 19.18 2.81
CA ALA A 17 12.04 19.30 3.62
C ALA A 17 11.83 20.02 4.97
N ASP A 18 10.79 20.83 5.10
CA ASP A 18 10.47 21.63 6.29
C ASP A 18 9.63 20.88 7.32
N VAL A 19 9.19 19.65 7.01
CA VAL A 19 8.33 18.85 7.87
C VAL A 19 9.10 18.08 8.94
N PRO A 20 10.23 17.39 8.65
CA PRO A 20 10.93 16.63 9.67
C PRO A 20 11.56 17.51 10.76
N GLU A 21 11.20 17.24 12.01
CA GLU A 21 11.85 17.83 13.19
C GLU A 21 12.98 16.91 13.70
N PRO A 22 14.00 17.44 14.42
CA PRO A 22 15.09 16.62 14.96
C PRO A 22 14.64 15.49 15.89
N GLU A 23 13.52 15.69 16.60
CA GLU A 23 12.96 14.76 17.57
C GLU A 23 12.16 13.63 16.91
N ASP A 24 11.72 13.81 15.65
CA ASP A 24 10.94 12.81 14.93
C ASP A 24 11.76 11.54 14.68
N ASN A 25 11.19 10.38 15.02
CA ASN A 25 11.88 9.09 14.87
C ASN A 25 11.41 8.28 13.65
N VAL A 26 10.14 8.41 13.26
CA VAL A 26 9.52 7.64 12.17
C VAL A 26 8.51 8.52 11.45
N PHE A 27 8.45 8.41 10.12
CA PHE A 27 7.49 9.14 9.29
C PHE A 27 6.47 8.18 8.68
N LEU A 28 5.19 8.49 8.87
CA LEU A 28 4.08 7.74 8.28
C LEU A 28 3.39 8.60 7.22
N LEU A 29 3.59 8.26 5.95
CA LEU A 29 2.93 8.94 4.84
C LEU A 29 1.65 8.19 4.48
N VAL A 30 0.51 8.76 4.86
CA VAL A 30 -0.80 8.14 4.64
C VAL A 30 -1.37 8.58 3.31
N GLN A 31 -1.56 7.63 2.40
CA GLN A 31 -2.09 7.86 1.05
C GLN A 31 -1.40 9.04 0.32
N PRO A 32 -0.06 9.07 0.18
CA PRO A 32 0.58 10.06 -0.67
C PRO A 32 0.18 9.81 -2.11
N GLN A 33 -0.37 10.81 -2.81
CA GLN A 33 -0.86 10.67 -4.18
C GLN A 33 -0.38 11.84 -5.06
N ASN A 34 0.03 11.52 -6.27
CA ASN A 34 0.15 12.54 -7.32
C ASN A 34 -1.26 13.00 -7.73
N ILE A 35 -1.39 14.24 -8.19
CA ILE A 35 -2.59 14.73 -8.88
C ILE A 35 -2.19 15.36 -10.22
N VAL A 36 -3.17 15.59 -11.10
CA VAL A 36 -2.90 16.20 -12.40
C VAL A 36 -2.28 17.59 -12.20
N GLY A 37 -1.07 17.79 -12.74
CA GLY A 37 -0.34 19.05 -12.65
C GLY A 37 0.43 19.25 -11.34
N TYR A 38 0.42 18.28 -10.42
CA TYR A 38 1.16 18.35 -9.17
C TYR A 38 1.72 16.99 -8.78
N ALA A 39 3.03 16.85 -8.94
CA ALA A 39 3.77 15.65 -8.53
C ALA A 39 4.22 15.83 -7.07
N LEU A 40 3.87 14.88 -6.23
CA LEU A 40 4.25 14.84 -4.82
C LEU A 40 5.67 14.29 -4.64
N LEU A 41 6.13 13.48 -5.59
CA LEU A 41 7.41 12.77 -5.51
C LEU A 41 8.63 13.67 -5.23
N PRO A 42 8.79 14.86 -5.84
CA PRO A 42 9.92 15.74 -5.52
C PRO A 42 9.95 16.15 -4.05
N TYR A 43 8.79 16.43 -3.44
CA TYR A 43 8.72 16.79 -2.02
C TYR A 43 9.02 15.60 -1.11
N ILE A 44 8.69 14.39 -1.55
CA ILE A 44 9.08 13.16 -0.85
C ILE A 44 10.60 13.00 -0.89
N GLU A 45 11.25 13.24 -2.03
CA GLU A 45 12.72 13.16 -2.16
C GLU A 45 13.42 14.23 -1.30
N GLU A 46 12.87 15.44 -1.22
CA GLU A 46 13.33 16.48 -0.31
C GLU A 46 13.19 16.07 1.16
N MET A 47 12.06 15.46 1.52
CA MET A 47 11.81 14.95 2.87
C MET A 47 12.73 13.77 3.21
N GLU A 48 12.98 12.84 2.28
CA GLU A 48 13.94 11.73 2.41
C GLU A 48 15.34 12.26 2.77
N ALA A 49 15.79 13.33 2.10
CA ALA A 49 17.10 13.93 2.35
C ALA A 49 17.25 14.48 3.77
N VAL A 50 16.17 15.03 4.36
CA VAL A 50 16.17 15.54 5.74
C VAL A 50 15.90 14.43 6.76
N ALA A 51 15.08 13.44 6.40
CA ALA A 51 14.82 12.26 7.22
C ALA A 51 16.10 11.44 7.47
N GLY A 52 16.98 11.34 6.47
CA GLY A 52 18.23 10.58 6.58
C GLY A 52 17.96 9.10 6.81
N ASP A 53 18.57 8.51 7.83
CA ASP A 53 18.41 7.08 8.16
C ASP A 53 17.13 6.74 8.94
N ARG A 54 16.29 7.75 9.22
CA ARG A 54 15.04 7.56 9.97
C ARG A 54 13.98 6.86 9.10
N PRO A 55 13.29 5.83 9.61
CA PRO A 55 12.32 5.10 8.81
C PRO A 55 11.19 5.97 8.27
N MET A 56 10.93 5.84 6.97
CA MET A 56 9.75 6.37 6.31
C MET A 56 8.90 5.22 5.81
N ILE A 57 7.60 5.23 6.14
CA ILE A 57 6.65 4.17 5.77
C ILE A 57 5.48 4.81 5.03
N MET A 58 5.23 4.33 3.81
CA MET A 58 4.06 4.74 3.03
C MET A 58 2.92 3.76 3.21
N LEU A 59 1.73 4.28 3.50
CA LEU A 59 0.49 3.50 3.57
C LEU A 59 -0.37 3.81 2.36
N ASN A 60 -0.59 2.82 1.49
CA ASN A 60 -1.39 2.94 0.27
C ASN A 60 -0.96 4.12 -0.65
N PRO A 61 0.34 4.22 -1.02
CA PRO A 61 0.80 5.26 -1.94
C PRO A 61 0.15 5.13 -3.33
N LYS A 62 -0.11 6.26 -3.99
CA LYS A 62 -0.47 6.33 -5.42
C LYS A 62 0.43 7.33 -6.14
N LEU A 63 1.69 6.94 -6.27
CA LEU A 63 2.75 7.76 -6.85
C LEU A 63 3.00 7.43 -8.34
N ASP A 64 2.31 6.43 -8.87
CA ASP A 64 2.35 6.11 -10.29
C ASP A 64 1.77 7.27 -11.12
N ASP A 65 2.22 7.39 -12.37
CA ASP A 65 1.88 8.52 -13.23
C ASP A 65 0.36 8.54 -13.54
N ILE A 66 -0.34 9.58 -13.08
CA ILE A 66 -1.74 9.79 -13.44
C ILE A 66 -1.76 10.40 -14.85
N GLN A 67 -2.20 9.60 -15.82
CA GLN A 67 -2.43 10.07 -17.18
C GLN A 67 -3.46 11.21 -17.15
N SER A 68 -3.00 12.45 -17.36
CA SER A 68 -3.87 13.57 -17.68
C SER A 68 -4.69 13.22 -18.93
N ALA A 69 -5.98 13.55 -18.92
CA ALA A 69 -6.92 13.34 -20.03
C ALA A 69 -6.49 14.00 -21.36
N GLY A 70 -5.38 14.75 -21.39
CA GLY A 70 -4.82 15.37 -22.59
C GLY A 70 -3.65 14.63 -23.26
N ASN A 71 -3.10 13.54 -22.72
CA ASN A 71 -1.83 12.95 -23.21
C ASN A 71 -0.64 13.95 -23.26
N VAL A 72 -0.75 15.13 -22.65
CA VAL A 72 0.28 16.20 -22.68
C VAL A 72 1.03 16.31 -21.35
N MET A 73 1.51 15.19 -20.81
CA MET A 73 2.55 15.23 -19.78
C MET A 73 3.82 14.63 -20.37
N SER A 74 4.87 15.46 -20.36
CA SER A 74 6.16 15.24 -20.99
C SER A 74 6.77 13.91 -20.56
N ILE A 75 7.27 13.14 -21.53
CA ILE A 75 8.10 11.93 -21.33
C ILE A 75 9.33 12.25 -20.45
N ARG A 76 9.71 13.53 -20.36
CA ARG A 76 10.83 14.03 -19.56
C ARG A 76 10.55 13.90 -18.05
N GLY A 77 11.47 13.24 -17.34
CA GLY A 77 11.38 12.98 -15.90
C GLY A 77 10.48 11.81 -15.51
N ARG A 78 9.78 11.16 -16.46
CA ARG A 78 8.98 9.95 -16.16
C ARG A 78 9.86 8.79 -15.71
N ALA A 79 10.99 8.58 -16.39
CA ALA A 79 11.94 7.54 -16.03
C ALA A 79 12.47 7.74 -14.60
N GLU A 80 12.88 8.97 -14.27
CA GLU A 80 13.36 9.36 -12.93
C GLU A 80 12.28 9.14 -11.86
N ARG A 81 11.02 9.49 -12.14
CA ARG A 81 9.90 9.22 -11.21
C ARG A 81 9.65 7.72 -11.00
N MET A 82 9.67 6.94 -12.08
CA MET A 82 9.50 5.48 -11.98
C MET A 82 10.65 4.82 -11.23
N GLU A 83 11.89 5.28 -11.45
CA GLU A 83 13.07 4.81 -10.73
C GLU A 83 12.98 5.17 -9.24
N SER A 84 12.54 6.39 -8.92
CA SER A 84 12.34 6.85 -7.55
C SER A 84 11.29 6.03 -6.81
N VAL A 85 10.14 5.77 -7.42
CA VAL A 85 9.13 4.85 -6.87
C VAL A 85 9.69 3.43 -6.72
N ALA A 86 10.51 2.94 -7.66
CA ALA A 86 11.09 1.61 -7.60
C ALA A 86 12.15 1.42 -6.49
N ARG A 87 12.69 2.50 -5.90
CA ARG A 87 13.56 2.42 -4.71
C ARG A 87 12.79 2.01 -3.46
N TRP A 88 11.49 2.29 -3.42
CA TRP A 88 10.63 1.89 -2.31
C TRP A 88 10.39 0.39 -2.34
N ARG A 89 10.49 -0.23 -1.17
CA ARG A 89 10.27 -1.67 -1.01
C ARG A 89 8.91 -1.92 -0.39
N GLU A 90 8.10 -2.75 -1.05
CA GLU A 90 6.87 -3.25 -0.46
C GLU A 90 7.22 -4.17 0.72
N CYS A 91 6.77 -3.78 1.92
CA CYS A 91 7.01 -4.55 3.15
C CYS A 91 5.76 -5.31 3.62
N TYR A 92 4.59 -4.88 3.17
CA TYR A 92 3.31 -5.52 3.46
C TYR A 92 2.31 -5.22 2.35
N HIS A 93 1.61 -6.25 1.89
CA HIS A 93 0.50 -6.13 0.95
C HIS A 93 -0.75 -6.80 1.53
N PHE A 94 -1.90 -6.17 1.37
CA PHE A 94 -3.18 -6.82 1.63
C PHE A 94 -4.22 -6.37 0.62
N ARG A 95 -4.81 -7.33 -0.10
CA ARG A 95 -5.84 -7.09 -1.12
C ARG A 95 -6.99 -8.07 -0.93
N LEU A 96 -8.21 -7.56 -0.91
CA LEU A 96 -9.42 -8.40 -0.97
C LEU A 96 -9.62 -8.95 -2.38
N LEU A 97 -10.03 -10.22 -2.48
CA LEU A 97 -10.36 -10.89 -3.73
C LEU A 97 -11.88 -10.91 -3.89
N TYR A 98 -12.36 -10.21 -4.92
CA TYR A 98 -13.78 -10.09 -5.27
C TYR A 98 -13.95 -10.13 -6.79
N ARG A 99 -15.18 -10.37 -7.25
CA ARG A 99 -15.49 -10.43 -8.69
C ARG A 99 -15.98 -9.08 -9.19
N LYS A 100 -15.20 -8.46 -10.08
CA LYS A 100 -15.62 -7.24 -10.80
C LYS A 100 -16.96 -7.47 -11.53
N PRO A 101 -17.83 -6.44 -11.64
CA PRO A 101 -17.58 -5.04 -11.26
C PRO A 101 -17.83 -4.72 -9.78
N TYR A 102 -18.36 -5.66 -9.01
CA TYR A 102 -18.77 -5.43 -7.63
C TYR A 102 -17.62 -5.67 -6.65
N PHE A 103 -17.59 -4.91 -5.56
CA PHE A 103 -16.65 -5.12 -4.45
C PHE A 103 -17.13 -6.19 -3.45
N HIS A 104 -18.31 -6.77 -3.70
CA HIS A 104 -18.92 -7.80 -2.87
C HIS A 104 -19.60 -8.88 -3.74
N PRO A 105 -19.71 -10.12 -3.24
CA PRO A 105 -19.13 -10.59 -2.00
C PRO A 105 -17.60 -10.73 -2.09
N ILE A 106 -16.92 -10.59 -0.96
CA ILE A 106 -15.50 -10.93 -0.82
C ILE A 106 -15.40 -12.47 -0.86
N TYR A 107 -14.48 -13.00 -1.66
CA TYR A 107 -14.22 -14.44 -1.80
C TYR A 107 -12.90 -14.89 -1.16
N GLY A 108 -12.02 -13.95 -0.82
CA GLY A 108 -10.70 -14.27 -0.29
C GLY A 108 -9.85 -13.03 -0.08
N ALA A 109 -8.59 -13.25 0.25
CA ALA A 109 -7.59 -12.20 0.39
C ALA A 109 -6.25 -12.66 -0.18
N LEU A 110 -5.47 -11.71 -0.69
CA LEU A 110 -4.05 -11.86 -1.00
C LEU A 110 -3.28 -11.07 0.06
N ARG A 111 -2.28 -11.71 0.68
CA ARG A 111 -1.38 -11.08 1.65
C ARG A 111 0.06 -11.29 1.19
N PHE A 112 0.90 -10.30 1.44
CA PHE A 112 2.36 -10.44 1.45
C PHE A 112 2.87 -9.82 2.74
N ALA A 113 3.77 -10.50 3.42
CA ALA A 113 4.50 -9.93 4.55
C ALA A 113 5.99 -10.16 4.35
N TYR A 114 6.76 -9.08 4.40
CA TYR A 114 8.21 -9.08 4.16
C TYR A 114 8.97 -10.18 4.90
N TYR A 115 8.65 -10.40 6.18
CA TYR A 115 9.39 -11.33 7.03
C TYR A 115 9.18 -12.79 6.62
N GLU A 116 7.99 -13.13 6.12
CA GLU A 116 7.67 -14.46 5.59
C GLU A 116 8.20 -14.61 4.15
N ASN A 117 8.31 -13.48 3.44
CA ASN A 117 8.79 -13.39 2.05
C ASN A 117 8.02 -14.29 1.07
N GLU A 118 6.72 -14.47 1.33
CA GLU A 118 5.80 -15.28 0.53
C GLU A 118 4.50 -14.52 0.28
N TRP A 119 3.92 -14.74 -0.90
CA TRP A 119 2.58 -14.30 -1.26
C TRP A 119 1.57 -15.36 -0.88
N GLU A 120 0.66 -15.03 0.01
CA GLU A 120 -0.32 -15.95 0.58
C GLU A 120 -1.71 -15.68 0.01
N VAL A 121 -2.35 -16.74 -0.51
CA VAL A 121 -3.72 -16.68 -1.01
C VAL A 121 -4.66 -17.33 0.01
N TYR A 122 -5.59 -16.54 0.52
CA TYR A 122 -6.62 -17.00 1.44
C TYR A 122 -7.98 -17.09 0.76
N LYS A 123 -8.68 -18.20 0.97
CA LYS A 123 -10.09 -18.35 0.59
C LYS A 123 -10.98 -18.02 1.78
N ARG A 124 -11.94 -17.13 1.56
CA ARG A 124 -12.99 -16.83 2.54
C ARG A 124 -14.00 -17.97 2.56
N THR A 125 -14.33 -18.42 3.75
CA THR A 125 -15.31 -19.45 4.07
C THR A 125 -16.17 -18.97 5.24
N GLY A 126 -17.30 -19.61 5.52
CA GLY A 126 -18.25 -19.09 6.50
C GLY A 126 -19.20 -18.03 5.93
N ARG A 127 -20.33 -17.81 6.61
CA ARG A 127 -21.42 -16.95 6.10
C ARG A 127 -21.80 -15.77 6.99
N GLY A 128 -21.15 -15.56 8.14
CA GLY A 128 -21.53 -14.43 8.99
C GLY A 128 -20.56 -14.05 10.10
N GLU A 129 -20.85 -12.90 10.68
CA GLU A 129 -20.28 -12.36 11.92
C GLU A 129 -21.16 -12.74 13.12
N GLY A 130 -20.60 -12.88 14.32
CA GLY A 130 -21.33 -13.19 15.58
C GLY A 130 -21.44 -14.69 15.90
N ASP A 131 -22.38 -15.06 16.78
CA ASP A 131 -22.64 -16.44 17.24
C ASP A 131 -23.35 -17.31 16.19
N VAL A 132 -22.87 -17.28 14.95
CA VAL A 132 -23.38 -18.09 13.84
C VAL A 132 -22.66 -19.45 13.82
N PRO A 133 -23.35 -20.58 13.52
CA PRO A 133 -22.70 -21.89 13.46
C PRO A 133 -21.54 -22.02 12.46
N ASP A 134 -21.43 -21.12 11.48
CA ASP A 134 -20.39 -21.09 10.45
C ASP A 134 -19.80 -19.68 10.30
N PRO A 135 -18.92 -19.26 11.25
CA PRO A 135 -18.36 -17.92 11.28
C PRO A 135 -17.37 -17.69 10.13
N GLU A 136 -17.22 -16.44 9.72
CA GLU A 136 -16.27 -16.04 8.69
C GLU A 136 -14.84 -16.46 9.03
N LYS A 137 -14.19 -17.15 8.08
CA LYS A 137 -12.81 -17.65 8.20
C LYS A 137 -12.06 -17.49 6.88
N TYR A 138 -10.82 -17.03 6.96
CA TYR A 138 -9.86 -17.02 5.87
C TYR A 138 -8.94 -18.22 6.01
N ARG A 139 -8.96 -19.13 5.03
CA ARG A 139 -8.10 -20.32 5.00
C ARG A 139 -7.02 -20.12 3.97
N LEU A 140 -5.75 -20.29 4.35
CA LEU A 140 -4.63 -20.32 3.41
C LEU A 140 -4.84 -21.49 2.45
N ILE A 141 -4.79 -21.22 1.15
CA ILE A 141 -4.98 -22.23 0.09
C ILE A 141 -3.79 -22.34 -0.86
N ALA A 142 -2.93 -21.32 -0.93
CA ALA A 142 -1.71 -21.34 -1.73
C ALA A 142 -0.69 -20.32 -1.22
N THR A 143 0.59 -20.59 -1.47
CA THR A 143 1.71 -19.65 -1.31
C THR A 143 2.49 -19.53 -2.62
N HIS A 144 3.14 -18.39 -2.84
CA HIS A 144 3.92 -18.10 -4.05
C HIS A 144 5.16 -17.24 -3.72
N ASP A 145 6.27 -17.49 -4.42
CA ASP A 145 7.50 -16.69 -4.27
C ASP A 145 7.40 -15.29 -4.92
N VAL A 146 6.44 -15.10 -5.83
CA VAL A 146 6.17 -13.86 -6.55
C VAL A 146 4.67 -13.57 -6.56
N GLU A 147 4.27 -12.30 -6.79
CA GLU A 147 2.84 -11.95 -6.80
C GLU A 147 2.09 -12.82 -7.83
N PRO A 148 1.07 -13.60 -7.41
CA PRO A 148 0.30 -14.42 -8.32
C PRO A 148 -0.55 -13.57 -9.27
N THR A 149 -0.59 -13.96 -10.54
CA THR A 149 -1.37 -13.27 -11.56
C THR A 149 -2.89 -13.42 -11.34
N PRO A 150 -3.72 -12.53 -11.93
CA PRO A 150 -5.18 -12.64 -11.84
C PRO A 150 -5.73 -14.01 -12.26
N ASP A 151 -5.13 -14.69 -13.24
CA ASP A 151 -5.58 -16.01 -13.69
C ASP A 151 -5.29 -17.10 -12.64
N ILE A 152 -4.12 -17.03 -11.99
CA ILE A 152 -3.75 -17.94 -10.90
C ILE A 152 -4.71 -17.78 -9.73
N LEU A 153 -4.95 -16.52 -9.32
CA LEU A 153 -5.90 -16.19 -8.25
C LEU A 153 -7.31 -16.66 -8.59
N THR A 154 -7.73 -16.47 -9.84
CA THR A 154 -9.05 -16.87 -10.30
C THR A 154 -9.24 -18.38 -10.20
N LYS A 155 -8.26 -19.14 -10.67
CA LYS A 155 -8.27 -20.60 -10.59
C LYS A 155 -8.23 -21.08 -9.14
N ALA A 156 -7.45 -20.45 -8.27
CA ALA A 156 -7.35 -20.83 -6.86
C ALA A 156 -8.65 -20.63 -6.08
N ILE A 157 -9.38 -19.53 -6.37
CA ILE A 157 -10.61 -19.19 -5.65
C ILE A 157 -11.83 -19.92 -6.22
N TRP A 158 -11.97 -19.99 -7.55
CA TRP A 158 -13.19 -20.43 -8.24
C TRP A 158 -13.04 -21.69 -9.11
N GLY A 159 -11.82 -22.15 -9.38
CA GLY A 159 -11.56 -23.42 -10.06
C GLY A 159 -11.70 -24.61 -9.12
#